data_AF-A0A9W8WLK1-F1
#
_entry.id   AF-A0A9W8WLK1-F1
#
_cell.length_a   1.000
_cell.length_b   1.000
_cell.length_c   1.000
_cell.angle_alpha   90.00
_cell.angle_beta   90.00
_cell.angle_gamma   90.00
#
_symmetry.space_group_name_H-M   'P 1'
#
loop_
_entity.id
_entity.type
_entity.pdbx_description
1 polymer ?
#
loop_
_entity_poly.entity_id
_entity_poly.type
_entity_poly.pdbx_seq_one_letter_code
_entity_poly.pdbx_strand_id
1 'polypeptide(L)'
;MADVDRKPNGFIAFFASDYNTFIALIVTTPVCTALLCLSLNDTLFSGGFLEFVTANRPSVQFAVQILANMMSALQIIVICRIINLSVRRQLKTHSMSLDQMRAWKDAMIPRINWDLPFGYIALLGLFVCVTMVFSAIWAAAITPVETYERIEGSIQIPSWSNMTHIREYPSQVGSAGPTSHTALGKFSYSVGVQLLGSLLAGAATASPIHNSSRMHEKLDSTGYSYIGRSYGVGSSTGLGKVNFKKGRDLLGWKYQEVGYAAKVNCIYNKSADFVLNPPRSTIIWTAEGEMPDSDDGPEYSNYIGFGEGSNIVAIGVAHFKDHDAKVAPVRRYISFSGGFYYKFLDQAQCEVDFQPTRFNVTVNNLGKNITVEPTNDTGVPDIDPSRWLKAVLLRQFELIANDETNLYVSTVGSAFNTSITGHRLRLEMNGTTSVSEKDINLQGIENAVTSMVDDMLAAYASAQLMVGDFKDDVKGTVRVTAIAIGEKRFTIAAFALNMVVALLFLLEAFRTRGWKDLPEFDPSDIRHVMIAASEGGGTLGRVGFTTNSEKLGKIQVRYGETGAGRYALAVEGLTSPTVKYESMRSGSDISYGGAGKHSATHSVEGGMI
;
A
#
# COMPACT_ATOMS: atom_id res chain seq x y z
N MET A 1 -67.62 -15.19 38.90
CA MET A 1 -66.58 -14.26 38.39
C MET A 1 -65.45 -15.12 37.88
N ALA A 2 -65.33 -15.21 36.55
CA ALA A 2 -64.33 -16.03 35.89
C ALA A 2 -62.99 -15.29 35.94
N ASP A 3 -61.97 -15.92 36.52
CA ASP A 3 -60.59 -15.46 36.45
C ASP A 3 -60.05 -15.89 35.10
N VAL A 4 -59.83 -14.91 34.23
CA VAL A 4 -59.40 -15.13 32.85
C VAL A 4 -57.90 -15.34 32.85
N ASP A 5 -57.51 -16.60 32.68
CA ASP A 5 -56.14 -17.04 32.40
C ASP A 5 -55.63 -16.36 31.13
N ARG A 6 -54.92 -15.25 31.32
CA ARG A 6 -54.29 -14.49 30.24
C ARG A 6 -53.02 -15.22 29.83
N LYS A 7 -53.13 -16.13 28.86
CA LYS A 7 -51.96 -16.76 28.20
C LYS A 7 -50.97 -15.65 27.79
N PRO A 8 -49.73 -15.64 28.30
CA PRO A 8 -48.75 -14.64 27.89
C PRO A 8 -48.42 -14.87 26.40
N ASN A 9 -48.44 -13.79 25.62
CA ASN A 9 -48.04 -13.79 24.22
C ASN A 9 -46.67 -14.50 24.08
N GLY A 10 -46.59 -15.55 23.26
CA GLY A 10 -45.38 -16.38 23.11
C GLY A 10 -44.11 -15.60 22.74
N PHE A 11 -44.26 -14.41 22.17
CA PHE A 11 -43.16 -13.49 21.90
C PHE A 11 -42.61 -12.87 23.19
N ILE A 12 -43.47 -12.43 24.12
CA ILE A 12 -43.06 -11.84 25.41
C ILE A 12 -42.56 -12.94 26.38
N ALA A 13 -43.11 -14.15 26.30
CA ALA A 13 -42.62 -15.30 27.06
C ALA A 13 -41.22 -15.76 26.60
N PHE A 14 -40.88 -15.60 25.31
CA PHE A 14 -39.52 -15.80 24.80
C PHE A 14 -38.56 -14.73 25.35
N PHE A 15 -38.98 -13.46 25.41
CA PHE A 15 -38.22 -12.36 26.02
C PHE A 15 -38.11 -12.41 27.56
N ALA A 16 -38.80 -13.32 28.23
CA ALA A 16 -38.72 -13.52 29.69
C ALA A 16 -37.96 -14.81 30.06
N SER A 17 -37.36 -15.49 29.09
CA SER A 17 -36.81 -16.83 29.23
C SER A 17 -35.27 -16.85 29.29
N ASP A 18 -34.73 -17.88 29.93
CA ASP A 18 -33.32 -18.29 29.99
C ASP A 18 -32.59 -18.36 28.62
N TYR A 19 -33.30 -18.20 27.50
CA TYR A 19 -32.80 -18.24 26.12
C TYR A 19 -32.54 -16.86 25.49
N ASN A 20 -32.80 -15.75 26.19
CA ASN A 20 -32.60 -14.38 25.68
C ASN A 20 -31.19 -14.07 25.20
N THR A 21 -30.17 -14.70 25.77
CA THR A 21 -28.77 -14.47 25.41
C THR A 21 -28.45 -14.92 23.98
N PHE A 22 -29.25 -15.79 23.38
CA PHE A 22 -29.09 -16.22 21.97
C PHE A 22 -29.55 -15.16 20.96
N ILE A 23 -30.27 -14.12 21.41
CA ILE A 23 -30.58 -12.93 20.58
C ILE A 23 -29.28 -12.22 20.13
N ALA A 24 -28.18 -12.37 20.87
CA ALA A 24 -26.87 -11.88 20.47
C ALA A 24 -26.44 -12.35 19.06
N LEU A 25 -26.74 -13.61 18.69
CA LEU A 25 -26.43 -14.14 17.36
C LEU A 25 -27.25 -13.49 16.24
N ILE A 26 -28.44 -12.96 16.56
CA ILE A 26 -29.29 -12.22 15.62
C ILE A 26 -28.66 -10.87 15.28
N VAL A 27 -27.81 -10.30 16.15
CA VAL A 27 -27.10 -9.04 15.88
C VAL A 27 -25.77 -9.30 15.17
N THR A 28 -24.99 -10.28 15.61
CA THR A 28 -23.64 -10.50 15.06
C THR A 28 -23.66 -11.12 13.66
N THR A 29 -24.64 -11.99 13.37
CA THR A 29 -24.72 -12.70 12.08
C THR A 29 -25.03 -11.76 10.89
N PRO A 30 -26.03 -10.85 10.95
CA PRO A 30 -26.25 -9.89 9.88
C PRO A 30 -25.07 -8.94 9.66
N VAL A 31 -24.41 -8.49 10.73
CA VAL A 31 -23.24 -7.60 10.62
C VAL A 31 -22.07 -8.32 9.95
N CYS A 32 -21.74 -9.56 10.36
CA CYS A 32 -20.72 -10.36 9.67
C CYS A 32 -21.07 -10.61 8.20
N THR A 33 -22.34 -10.90 7.91
CA THR A 33 -22.80 -11.18 6.54
C THR A 33 -22.73 -9.92 5.67
N ALA A 34 -23.08 -8.75 6.22
CA ALA A 34 -22.96 -7.47 5.54
C ALA A 34 -21.50 -7.13 5.24
N LEU A 35 -20.60 -7.29 6.22
CA LEU A 35 -19.16 -7.08 6.03
C LEU A 35 -18.60 -8.03 4.96
N LEU A 36 -18.98 -9.31 4.99
CA LEU A 36 -18.57 -10.27 3.96
C LEU A 36 -19.09 -9.88 2.57
N CYS A 37 -20.34 -9.45 2.46
CA CYS A 37 -20.92 -8.99 1.20
C CYS A 37 -20.16 -7.76 0.64
N LEU A 38 -19.86 -6.78 1.49
CA LEU A 38 -19.04 -5.61 1.13
C LEU A 38 -17.65 -6.03 0.66
N SER A 39 -17.03 -6.99 1.34
CA SER A 39 -15.69 -7.49 1.02
C SER A 39 -15.65 -8.38 -0.23
N LEU A 40 -16.70 -9.12 -0.53
CA LEU A 40 -16.81 -9.95 -1.74
C LEU A 40 -17.12 -9.12 -2.99
N ASN A 41 -17.89 -8.04 -2.83
CA ASN A 41 -18.21 -7.10 -3.90
C ASN A 41 -17.12 -6.04 -4.12
N ASP A 42 -15.99 -6.15 -3.40
CA ASP A 42 -14.88 -5.19 -3.39
C ASP A 42 -15.38 -3.73 -3.32
N THR A 43 -16.38 -3.46 -2.45
CA THR A 43 -17.01 -2.15 -2.36
C THR A 43 -16.04 -1.13 -1.80
N LEU A 44 -15.79 -0.07 -2.57
CA LEU A 44 -14.90 1.03 -2.20
C LEU A 44 -15.71 2.28 -1.85
N PHE A 45 -15.37 2.89 -0.73
CA PHE A 45 -15.93 4.15 -0.28
C PHE A 45 -14.98 5.30 -0.64
N SER A 46 -15.54 6.41 -1.11
CA SER A 46 -14.79 7.59 -1.55
C SER A 46 -15.56 8.87 -1.21
N GLY A 47 -14.94 10.04 -1.40
CA GLY A 47 -15.56 11.34 -1.11
C GLY A 47 -15.71 11.59 0.38
N GLY A 48 -16.89 12.01 0.83
CA GLY A 48 -17.11 12.46 2.22
C GLY A 48 -16.79 11.42 3.30
N PHE A 49 -16.97 10.12 3.03
CA PHE A 49 -16.58 9.09 3.99
C PHE A 49 -15.05 8.96 4.11
N LEU A 50 -14.34 9.03 2.99
CA LEU A 50 -12.88 9.05 2.96
C LEU A 50 -12.33 10.28 3.70
N GLU A 51 -12.91 11.45 3.46
CA GLU A 51 -12.55 12.69 4.14
C GLU A 51 -12.80 12.62 5.66
N PHE A 52 -13.97 12.11 6.06
CA PHE A 52 -14.30 11.92 7.48
C PHE A 52 -13.32 10.97 8.19
N VAL A 53 -13.02 9.82 7.59
CA VAL A 53 -12.11 8.83 8.18
C VAL A 53 -10.68 9.36 8.25
N THR A 54 -10.22 10.05 7.20
CA THR A 54 -8.86 10.61 7.16
C THR A 54 -8.68 11.77 8.13
N ALA A 55 -9.70 12.64 8.27
CA ALA A 55 -9.65 13.75 9.22
C ALA A 55 -9.78 13.31 10.68
N ASN A 56 -10.55 12.26 10.96
CA ASN A 56 -10.85 11.80 12.32
C ASN A 56 -10.28 10.41 12.65
N ARG A 57 -9.07 10.09 12.15
CA ARG A 57 -8.43 8.77 12.31
C ARG A 57 -8.48 8.25 13.76
N PRO A 58 -8.12 9.02 14.80
CA PRO A 58 -8.15 8.53 16.18
C PRO A 58 -9.57 8.21 16.68
N SER A 59 -10.55 9.06 16.36
CA SER A 59 -11.94 8.87 16.78
C SER A 59 -12.57 7.66 16.10
N VAL A 60 -12.28 7.45 14.82
CA VAL A 60 -12.73 6.26 14.08
C VAL A 60 -12.12 5.00 14.68
N GLN A 61 -10.82 4.98 14.96
CA GLN A 61 -10.17 3.84 15.59
C GLN A 61 -10.77 3.52 16.98
N PHE A 62 -11.06 4.55 17.77
CA PHE A 62 -11.72 4.38 19.07
C PHE A 62 -13.13 3.78 18.93
N ALA A 63 -13.93 4.29 17.97
CA ALA A 63 -15.26 3.75 17.69
C ALA A 63 -15.21 2.30 17.22
N VAL A 64 -14.26 1.96 16.34
CA VAL A 64 -14.02 0.58 15.87
C VAL A 64 -13.70 -0.34 17.06
N GLN A 65 -12.86 0.09 17.99
CA GLN A 65 -12.51 -0.72 19.16
C GLN A 65 -13.71 -0.98 20.08
N ILE A 66 -14.56 0.04 20.30
CA ILE A 66 -15.79 -0.11 21.09
C ILE A 66 -16.73 -1.12 20.42
N LEU A 67 -16.97 -0.97 19.12
CA LEU A 67 -17.84 -1.86 18.37
C LEU A 67 -17.30 -3.30 18.36
N ALA A 68 -15.99 -3.47 18.15
CA ALA A 68 -15.34 -4.77 18.14
C ALA A 68 -15.44 -5.48 19.50
N ASN A 69 -15.18 -4.75 20.59
CA ASN A 69 -15.35 -5.28 21.94
C ASN A 69 -16.80 -5.67 22.23
N MET A 70 -17.77 -4.86 21.79
CA MET A 70 -19.19 -5.15 21.98
C MET A 70 -19.62 -6.40 21.19
N MET A 71 -19.23 -6.52 19.92
CA MET A 71 -19.57 -7.70 19.09
C MET A 71 -18.89 -8.97 19.60
N SER A 72 -17.64 -8.88 20.04
CA SER A 72 -16.93 -9.98 20.69
C SER A 72 -17.64 -10.40 21.98
N ALA A 73 -18.00 -9.45 22.85
CA ALA A 73 -18.71 -9.74 24.10
C ALA A 73 -20.03 -10.47 23.86
N LEU A 74 -20.80 -10.08 22.85
CA LEU A 74 -22.04 -10.75 22.45
C LEU A 74 -21.79 -12.23 22.08
N GLN A 75 -20.74 -12.54 21.34
CA GLN A 75 -20.39 -13.93 21.00
C GLN A 75 -19.88 -14.72 22.20
N ILE A 76 -19.07 -14.10 23.07
CA ILE A 76 -18.55 -14.72 24.28
C ILE A 76 -19.69 -15.07 25.24
N ILE A 77 -20.68 -14.19 25.43
CA ILE A 77 -21.86 -14.45 26.25
C ILE A 77 -22.61 -15.70 25.77
N VAL A 78 -22.73 -15.89 24.45
CA VAL A 78 -23.36 -17.08 23.86
C VAL A 78 -22.55 -18.33 24.20
N ILE A 79 -21.22 -18.30 24.04
CA ILE A 79 -20.34 -19.42 24.39
C ILE A 79 -20.46 -19.76 25.88
N CYS A 80 -20.36 -18.76 26.75
CA CYS A 80 -20.51 -18.91 28.20
C CYS A 80 -21.88 -19.50 28.58
N ARG A 81 -22.96 -19.11 27.88
CA ARG A 81 -24.27 -19.70 28.10
C ARG A 81 -24.35 -21.15 27.64
N ILE A 82 -23.76 -21.49 26.49
CA ILE A 82 -23.68 -22.88 26.02
C ILE A 82 -22.93 -23.74 27.06
N ILE A 83 -21.83 -23.24 27.61
CA ILE A 83 -21.09 -23.90 28.69
C ILE A 83 -21.97 -24.09 29.93
N ASN A 84 -22.68 -23.05 30.38
CA ASN A 84 -23.59 -23.11 31.53
C ASN A 84 -24.64 -24.23 31.33
N LEU A 85 -25.34 -24.22 30.19
CA LEU A 85 -26.37 -25.23 29.88
C LEU A 85 -25.79 -26.65 29.82
N SER A 86 -24.57 -26.82 29.27
CA SER A 86 -23.90 -28.12 29.20
C SER A 86 -23.52 -28.64 30.59
N VAL A 87 -22.99 -27.78 31.46
CA VAL A 87 -22.59 -28.13 32.83
C VAL A 87 -23.80 -28.47 33.70
N ARG A 88 -24.91 -27.73 33.59
CA ARG A 88 -26.16 -28.05 34.31
C ARG A 88 -26.66 -29.45 33.97
N ARG A 89 -26.58 -29.86 32.69
CA ARG A 89 -26.94 -31.21 32.25
C ARG A 89 -25.96 -32.27 32.78
N GLN A 90 -24.67 -31.96 32.81
CA GLN A 90 -23.66 -32.87 33.32
C GLN A 90 -23.83 -33.09 34.84
N LEU A 91 -24.09 -32.04 35.62
CA LEU A 91 -24.35 -32.13 37.07
C LEU A 91 -25.58 -32.99 37.42
N LYS A 92 -26.59 -33.04 36.55
CA LYS A 92 -27.76 -33.92 36.70
C LYS A 92 -27.40 -35.40 36.56
N THR A 93 -26.43 -35.72 35.69
CA THR A 93 -26.12 -37.10 35.28
C THR A 93 -24.89 -37.68 35.97
N HIS A 94 -23.92 -36.84 36.33
CA HIS A 94 -22.62 -37.21 36.90
C HIS A 94 -22.29 -36.31 38.08
N SER A 95 -21.52 -36.84 39.04
CA SER A 95 -20.88 -36.04 40.08
C SER A 95 -19.70 -35.24 39.49
N MET A 96 -19.39 -34.11 40.12
CA MET A 96 -18.24 -33.26 39.78
C MET A 96 -17.43 -32.93 41.01
N SER A 97 -16.10 -32.82 40.87
CA SER A 97 -15.27 -32.35 41.97
C SER A 97 -15.50 -30.86 42.22
N LEU A 98 -15.26 -30.40 43.44
CA LEU A 98 -15.43 -28.99 43.79
C LEU A 98 -14.49 -28.07 42.98
N ASP A 99 -13.27 -28.51 42.68
CA ASP A 99 -12.34 -27.79 41.79
C ASP A 99 -12.84 -27.74 40.35
N GLN A 100 -13.44 -28.82 39.83
CA GLN A 100 -14.06 -28.84 38.51
C GLN A 100 -15.27 -27.90 38.45
N MET A 101 -16.11 -27.90 39.49
CA MET A 101 -17.27 -27.01 39.58
C MET A 101 -16.85 -25.54 39.64
N ARG A 102 -15.78 -25.22 40.38
CA ARG A 102 -15.18 -23.87 40.42
C ARG A 102 -14.62 -23.48 39.05
N ALA A 103 -13.85 -24.35 38.40
CA ALA A 103 -13.31 -24.08 37.06
C ALA A 103 -14.43 -23.85 36.03
N TRP A 104 -15.51 -24.65 36.06
CA TRP A 104 -16.66 -24.45 35.18
C TRP A 104 -17.42 -23.15 35.47
N LYS A 105 -17.60 -22.79 36.75
CA LYS A 105 -18.17 -21.49 37.14
C LYS A 105 -17.34 -20.34 36.59
N ASP A 106 -16.01 -20.45 36.68
CA ASP A 106 -15.07 -19.44 36.20
C ASP A 106 -14.99 -19.39 34.66
N ALA A 107 -15.36 -20.46 33.96
CA ALA A 107 -15.55 -20.47 32.51
C ALA A 107 -16.91 -19.88 32.06
N MET A 108 -17.97 -20.00 32.89
CA MET A 108 -19.29 -19.39 32.63
C MET A 108 -19.28 -17.86 32.76
N ILE A 109 -18.34 -17.31 33.54
CA ILE A 109 -18.09 -15.88 33.65
C ILE A 109 -16.58 -15.73 33.44
N PRO A 110 -16.09 -15.46 32.21
CA PRO A 110 -14.71 -15.69 31.79
C PRO A 110 -13.71 -14.94 32.68
N ARG A 111 -13.30 -15.59 33.78
CA ARG A 111 -12.47 -15.03 34.84
C ARG A 111 -11.41 -16.04 35.23
N ILE A 112 -10.23 -15.54 35.58
CA ILE A 112 -9.13 -16.39 36.04
C ILE A 112 -9.16 -16.43 37.57
N ASN A 113 -9.17 -17.64 38.11
CA ASN A 113 -9.10 -17.88 39.54
C ASN A 113 -7.77 -18.56 39.87
N TRP A 114 -6.91 -17.83 40.57
CA TRP A 114 -5.55 -18.26 40.89
C TRP A 114 -5.48 -19.31 42.01
N ASP A 115 -6.60 -19.59 42.68
CA ASP A 115 -6.68 -20.58 43.75
C ASP A 115 -6.94 -22.02 43.23
N LEU A 116 -7.06 -22.19 41.90
CA LEU A 116 -7.28 -23.49 41.26
C LEU A 116 -5.95 -24.23 40.99
N PRO A 117 -5.96 -25.57 40.86
CA PRO A 117 -4.80 -26.32 40.37
C PRO A 117 -4.30 -25.80 39.02
N PHE A 118 -2.98 -25.80 38.81
CA PHE A 118 -2.31 -25.21 37.63
C PHE A 118 -2.93 -25.63 36.28
N GLY A 119 -3.35 -26.90 36.15
CA GLY A 119 -3.99 -27.38 34.92
C GLY A 119 -5.28 -26.64 34.56
N TYR A 120 -6.12 -26.29 35.54
CA TYR A 120 -7.33 -25.51 35.32
C TYR A 120 -7.03 -24.02 35.09
N ILE A 121 -6.01 -23.47 35.76
CA ILE A 121 -5.54 -22.10 35.51
C ILE A 121 -5.07 -21.96 34.05
N ALA A 122 -4.27 -22.90 33.56
CA ALA A 122 -3.79 -22.89 32.17
C ALA A 122 -4.94 -22.97 31.16
N LEU A 123 -5.94 -23.82 31.42
CA LEU A 123 -7.13 -23.94 30.57
C LEU A 123 -7.99 -22.67 30.56
N LEU A 124 -8.22 -22.07 31.74
CA LEU A 124 -8.97 -20.81 31.87
C LEU A 124 -8.21 -19.64 31.24
N GLY A 125 -6.89 -19.60 31.42
CA GLY A 125 -6.02 -18.64 30.76
C GLY A 125 -6.11 -18.74 29.24
N LEU A 126 -6.03 -19.96 28.69
CA LEU A 126 -6.21 -20.19 27.25
C LEU A 126 -7.61 -19.73 26.78
N PHE A 127 -8.66 -20.04 27.53
CA PHE A 127 -10.02 -19.61 27.20
C PHE A 127 -10.13 -18.08 27.18
N VAL A 128 -9.59 -17.37 28.17
CA VAL A 128 -9.56 -15.89 28.21
C VAL A 128 -8.70 -15.32 27.08
N CYS A 129 -7.58 -15.95 26.71
CA CYS A 129 -6.80 -15.54 25.55
C CYS A 129 -7.61 -15.67 24.25
N VAL A 130 -8.36 -16.77 24.08
CA VAL A 130 -9.23 -16.97 22.92
C VAL A 130 -10.33 -15.90 22.86
N THR A 131 -10.91 -15.49 23.99
CA THR A 131 -11.91 -14.41 24.00
C THR A 131 -11.32 -13.05 23.60
N MET A 132 -10.05 -12.78 23.93
CA MET A 132 -9.36 -11.57 23.44
C MET A 132 -9.14 -11.60 21.91
N VAL A 133 -8.82 -12.76 21.35
CA VAL A 133 -8.65 -12.93 19.89
C VAL A 133 -9.94 -12.60 19.13
N PHE A 134 -11.12 -12.91 19.70
CA PHE A 134 -12.40 -12.54 19.09
C PHE A 134 -12.51 -11.02 18.90
N SER A 135 -12.13 -10.23 19.90
CA SER A 135 -12.14 -8.76 19.79
C SER A 135 -11.17 -8.26 18.72
N ALA A 136 -9.95 -8.81 18.68
CA ALA A 136 -8.95 -8.43 17.68
C ALA A 136 -9.42 -8.72 16.24
N ILE A 137 -10.04 -9.88 16.01
CA ILE A 137 -10.58 -10.24 14.69
C ILE A 137 -11.70 -9.27 14.27
N TRP A 138 -12.61 -8.93 15.19
CA TRP A 138 -13.66 -7.95 14.92
C TRP A 138 -13.12 -6.55 14.63
N ALA A 139 -12.11 -6.12 15.40
CA ALA A 139 -11.46 -4.84 15.17
C ALA A 139 -10.85 -4.78 13.76
N ALA A 140 -10.11 -5.82 13.36
CA ALA A 140 -9.49 -5.89 12.05
C ALA A 140 -10.52 -6.00 10.89
N ALA A 141 -11.67 -6.64 11.12
CA ALA A 141 -12.74 -6.77 10.13
C ALA A 141 -13.57 -5.48 9.92
N ILE A 142 -13.63 -4.60 10.91
CA ILE A 142 -14.39 -3.34 10.84
C ILE A 142 -13.47 -2.15 10.51
N THR A 143 -12.18 -2.23 10.81
CA THR A 143 -11.23 -1.13 10.62
C THR A 143 -11.24 -0.67 9.15
N PRO A 144 -11.53 0.61 8.88
CA PRO A 144 -11.37 1.17 7.54
C PRO A 144 -9.89 1.15 7.12
N VAL A 145 -9.61 0.56 5.96
CA VAL A 145 -8.27 0.46 5.39
C VAL A 145 -8.18 1.38 4.16
N GLU A 146 -7.17 2.23 4.15
CA GLU A 146 -6.86 3.07 2.99
C GLU A 146 -6.32 2.20 1.85
N THR A 147 -6.96 2.32 0.69
CA THR A 147 -6.65 1.57 -0.53
C THR A 147 -6.76 2.50 -1.74
N TYR A 148 -6.67 1.95 -2.94
CA TYR A 148 -6.79 2.71 -4.18
C TYR A 148 -7.90 2.18 -5.08
N GLU A 149 -8.57 3.09 -5.76
CA GLU A 149 -9.49 2.79 -6.86
C GLU A 149 -8.85 3.20 -8.18
N ARG A 150 -9.12 2.46 -9.25
CA ARG A 150 -8.76 2.84 -10.61
C ARG A 150 -10.00 3.38 -11.30
N ILE A 151 -9.93 4.64 -11.71
CA ILE A 151 -11.00 5.31 -12.45
C ILE A 151 -10.50 5.76 -13.81
N GLU A 152 -11.42 5.93 -14.75
CA GLU A 152 -11.12 6.58 -16.01
C GLU A 152 -10.95 8.09 -15.79
N GLY A 153 -9.98 8.68 -16.48
CA GLY A 153 -9.75 10.13 -16.49
C GLY A 153 -9.13 10.58 -17.81
N SER A 154 -9.00 11.89 -17.99
CA SER A 154 -8.23 12.47 -19.10
C SER A 154 -6.91 13.05 -18.58
N ILE A 155 -5.86 12.90 -19.38
CA ILE A 155 -4.53 13.44 -19.11
C ILE A 155 -4.18 14.36 -20.27
N GLN A 156 -3.72 15.56 -19.97
CA GLN A 156 -3.21 16.47 -20.99
C GLN A 156 -1.79 16.06 -21.40
N ILE A 157 -1.56 15.96 -22.71
CA ILE A 157 -0.26 15.67 -23.33
C ILE A 157 0.09 16.77 -24.35
N PRO A 158 1.37 16.93 -24.73
CA PRO A 158 1.75 17.81 -25.83
C PRO A 158 1.07 17.42 -27.14
N SER A 159 0.64 18.43 -27.90
CA SER A 159 0.14 18.24 -29.26
C SER A 159 1.23 18.51 -30.29
N TRP A 160 1.30 17.67 -31.32
CA TRP A 160 2.23 17.81 -32.45
C TRP A 160 1.56 18.26 -33.74
N SER A 161 0.25 18.58 -33.70
CA SER A 161 -0.47 19.08 -34.89
C SER A 161 0.03 20.45 -35.32
N ASN A 162 0.59 21.24 -34.40
CA ASN A 162 1.19 22.52 -34.67
C ASN A 162 2.67 22.54 -34.27
N MET A 163 3.54 22.84 -35.24
CA MET A 163 5.00 22.85 -35.06
C MET A 163 5.61 24.20 -35.46
N THR A 164 4.81 25.28 -35.49
CA THR A 164 5.25 26.60 -35.99
C THR A 164 6.50 27.15 -35.33
N HIS A 165 6.76 26.79 -34.07
CA HIS A 165 7.92 27.26 -33.29
C HIS A 165 9.15 26.34 -33.36
N ILE A 166 9.06 25.18 -34.02
CA ILE A 166 10.17 24.25 -34.21
C ILE A 166 10.88 24.63 -35.51
N ARG A 167 12.01 25.32 -35.38
CA ARG A 167 12.84 25.79 -36.50
C ARG A 167 14.31 25.51 -36.24
N GLU A 168 15.09 25.41 -37.32
CA GLU A 168 16.50 25.01 -37.28
C GLU A 168 17.32 25.92 -36.38
N TYR A 169 17.17 27.24 -36.57
CA TYR A 169 17.87 28.23 -35.76
C TYR A 169 16.89 28.98 -34.85
N PRO A 170 17.22 29.17 -33.56
CA PRO A 170 16.39 29.95 -32.64
C PRO A 170 16.03 31.34 -33.18
N SER A 171 16.97 31.98 -33.87
CA SER A 171 16.84 33.29 -34.53
C SER A 171 15.68 33.40 -35.52
N GLN A 172 15.23 32.27 -36.09
CA GLN A 172 14.13 32.22 -37.08
C GLN A 172 12.75 32.42 -36.44
N VAL A 173 12.62 32.26 -35.11
CA VAL A 173 11.34 32.39 -34.37
C VAL A 173 11.42 33.51 -33.30
N GLY A 174 12.57 34.18 -33.19
CA GLY A 174 12.86 35.27 -32.24
C GLY A 174 14.34 35.32 -31.90
N SER A 175 14.86 36.37 -31.26
CA SER A 175 16.32 36.50 -31.01
C SER A 175 16.96 35.31 -30.26
N ALA A 176 16.19 34.60 -29.44
CA ALA A 176 16.61 33.39 -28.71
C ALA A 176 15.59 32.23 -28.78
N GLY A 177 14.59 32.33 -29.66
CA GLY A 177 13.40 31.44 -29.68
C GLY A 177 12.38 31.73 -28.56
N PRO A 178 11.11 31.30 -28.70
CA PRO A 178 10.09 31.47 -27.65
C PRO A 178 10.46 30.70 -26.38
N THR A 179 10.44 31.39 -25.23
CA THR A 179 10.77 30.83 -23.92
C THR A 179 9.76 31.26 -22.86
N SER A 180 9.57 30.42 -21.84
CA SER A 180 8.72 30.69 -20.68
C SER A 180 9.43 30.24 -19.40
N HIS A 181 9.46 31.13 -18.42
CA HIS A 181 10.02 30.86 -17.09
C HIS A 181 8.89 30.92 -16.07
N THR A 182 8.69 29.81 -15.35
CA THR A 182 7.64 29.69 -14.33
C THR A 182 8.20 29.03 -13.07
N ALA A 183 7.38 28.96 -12.01
CA ALA A 183 7.73 28.19 -10.82
C ALA A 183 7.93 26.67 -11.10
N LEU A 184 7.42 26.17 -12.24
CA LEU A 184 7.58 24.79 -12.67
C LEU A 184 8.86 24.54 -13.47
N GLY A 185 9.63 25.58 -13.80
CA GLY A 185 10.89 25.46 -14.54
C GLY A 185 10.99 26.41 -15.74
N LYS A 186 12.01 26.15 -16.57
CA LYS A 186 12.32 26.90 -17.79
C LYS A 186 11.96 26.04 -19.02
N PHE A 187 11.17 26.61 -19.92
CA PHE A 187 10.68 25.94 -21.13
C PHE A 187 11.07 26.77 -22.36
N SER A 188 11.55 26.11 -23.42
CA SER A 188 12.15 26.79 -24.56
C SER A 188 12.07 25.93 -25.83
N TYR A 189 11.84 26.56 -26.99
CA TYR A 189 12.05 25.93 -28.29
C TYR A 189 13.52 25.98 -28.77
N SER A 190 14.36 26.77 -28.09
CA SER A 190 15.83 26.73 -28.21
C SER A 190 16.40 25.82 -27.13
N VAL A 191 16.23 24.51 -27.30
CA VAL A 191 16.52 23.51 -26.27
C VAL A 191 18.03 23.42 -26.00
N GLY A 192 18.84 23.35 -27.06
CA GLY A 192 20.29 23.23 -26.96
C GLY A 192 20.92 24.38 -26.19
N VAL A 193 20.53 25.62 -26.47
CA VAL A 193 21.09 26.81 -25.83
C VAL A 193 20.53 27.01 -24.41
N GLN A 194 19.23 26.79 -24.20
CA GLN A 194 18.56 27.22 -22.97
C GLN A 194 18.58 26.16 -21.85
N LEU A 195 18.80 24.88 -22.18
CA LEU A 195 18.82 23.73 -21.25
C LEU A 195 20.15 22.97 -21.26
N LEU A 196 21.18 23.60 -21.82
CA LEU A 196 22.53 23.10 -22.05
C LEU A 196 23.13 22.29 -20.89
N GLY A 197 23.17 22.88 -19.69
CA GLY A 197 23.73 22.22 -18.50
C GLY A 197 22.99 20.92 -18.12
N SER A 198 21.67 20.90 -18.24
CA SER A 198 20.86 19.70 -17.95
C SER A 198 21.05 18.62 -19.02
N LEU A 199 21.19 19.00 -20.29
CA LEU A 199 21.47 18.06 -21.39
C LEU A 199 22.86 17.42 -21.26
N LEU A 200 23.87 18.20 -20.89
CA LEU A 200 25.22 17.68 -20.65
C LEU A 200 25.30 16.80 -19.40
N ALA A 201 24.57 17.14 -18.33
CA ALA A 201 24.42 16.27 -17.17
C ALA A 201 23.73 14.94 -17.53
N GLY A 202 22.72 15.01 -18.41
CA GLY A 202 22.08 13.84 -19.01
C GLY A 202 23.08 12.97 -19.76
N ALA A 203 23.85 13.56 -20.67
CA ALA A 203 24.89 12.87 -21.45
C ALA A 203 25.94 12.19 -20.55
N ALA A 204 26.43 12.90 -19.53
CA ALA A 204 27.44 12.37 -18.61
C ALA A 204 26.95 11.16 -17.79
N THR A 205 25.66 11.12 -17.46
CA THR A 205 25.02 10.04 -16.67
C THR A 205 24.33 8.98 -17.52
N ALA A 206 24.52 9.01 -18.85
CA ALA A 206 23.82 8.12 -19.77
C ALA A 206 24.17 6.63 -19.55
N SER A 207 25.38 6.35 -19.10
CA SER A 207 25.87 4.99 -18.81
C SER A 207 25.93 4.76 -17.30
N PRO A 208 24.91 4.14 -16.67
CA PRO A 208 24.92 3.85 -15.24
C PRO A 208 26.01 2.83 -14.90
N ILE A 209 26.70 3.03 -13.79
CA ILE A 209 27.79 2.15 -13.33
C ILE A 209 27.23 0.82 -12.79
N HIS A 210 26.09 0.88 -12.09
CA HIS A 210 25.42 -0.31 -11.58
C HIS A 210 24.52 -0.95 -12.65
N ASN A 211 24.26 -2.25 -12.52
CA ASN A 211 23.33 -2.99 -13.41
C ASN A 211 21.85 -2.62 -13.17
N SER A 212 21.58 -1.37 -12.78
CA SER A 212 20.25 -0.82 -12.55
C SER A 212 19.81 0.01 -13.76
N SER A 213 18.50 0.17 -13.91
CA SER A 213 17.97 1.16 -14.85
C SER A 213 18.51 2.55 -14.50
N ARG A 214 18.84 3.34 -15.52
CA ARG A 214 19.24 4.74 -15.35
C ARG A 214 18.10 5.50 -14.67
N MET A 215 18.41 6.26 -13.63
CA MET A 215 17.46 7.17 -13.00
C MET A 215 17.95 8.59 -13.28
N HIS A 216 17.09 9.43 -13.84
CA HIS A 216 17.44 10.81 -14.15
C HIS A 216 16.25 11.73 -13.94
N GLU A 217 16.53 12.96 -13.51
CA GLU A 217 15.50 13.96 -13.27
C GLU A 217 14.89 14.43 -14.58
N LYS A 218 13.62 14.79 -14.53
CA LYS A 218 12.97 15.53 -15.60
C LYS A 218 13.60 16.92 -15.70
N LEU A 219 13.67 17.48 -16.91
CA LEU A 219 14.33 18.77 -17.19
C LEU A 219 13.62 20.01 -16.62
N ASP A 220 12.69 19.85 -15.69
CA ASP A 220 11.91 20.91 -15.08
C ASP A 220 11.88 20.79 -13.56
N SER A 221 11.24 21.76 -12.90
CA SER A 221 11.20 21.86 -11.44
C SER A 221 9.99 21.17 -10.82
N THR A 222 9.36 20.22 -11.52
CA THR A 222 8.21 19.47 -10.97
C THR A 222 8.62 18.40 -9.95
N GLY A 223 9.91 18.07 -9.88
CA GLY A 223 10.48 17.10 -8.96
C GLY A 223 10.26 15.64 -9.37
N TYR A 224 9.83 15.39 -10.61
CA TYR A 224 9.68 14.03 -11.14
C TYR A 224 10.98 13.51 -11.77
N SER A 225 11.20 12.21 -11.66
CA SER A 225 12.34 11.52 -12.26
C SER A 225 11.89 10.35 -13.14
N TYR A 226 12.60 10.13 -14.24
CA TYR A 226 12.43 8.97 -15.09
C TYR A 226 13.23 7.79 -14.54
N ILE A 227 12.64 6.60 -14.62
CA ILE A 227 13.31 5.33 -14.40
C ILE A 227 13.41 4.61 -15.75
N GLY A 228 14.64 4.43 -16.22
CA GLY A 228 14.94 3.93 -17.56
C GLY A 228 15.12 5.06 -18.57
N ARG A 229 14.68 4.83 -19.80
CA ARG A 229 14.68 5.83 -20.87
C ARG A 229 13.36 6.61 -20.86
N SER A 230 13.41 7.90 -21.15
CA SER A 230 12.20 8.73 -21.29
C SER A 230 11.58 8.63 -22.69
N TYR A 231 12.37 8.30 -23.72
CA TYR A 231 11.96 8.31 -25.14
C TYR A 231 11.34 9.63 -25.61
N GLY A 232 11.57 10.72 -24.87
CA GLY A 232 10.93 12.02 -25.14
C GLY A 232 9.45 12.14 -24.74
N VAL A 233 8.86 11.12 -24.12
CA VAL A 233 7.43 11.10 -23.73
C VAL A 233 7.29 11.14 -22.21
N GLY A 234 6.07 11.41 -21.72
CA GLY A 234 5.84 11.59 -20.29
C GLY A 234 6.17 13.00 -19.77
N SER A 235 6.57 13.90 -20.68
CA SER A 235 6.92 15.31 -20.41
C SER A 235 5.76 16.11 -19.82
N SER A 236 4.51 15.71 -20.03
CA SER A 236 3.36 16.39 -19.45
C SER A 236 3.18 16.17 -17.95
N THR A 237 3.87 15.18 -17.38
CA THR A 237 3.76 14.83 -15.97
C THR A 237 4.16 16.02 -15.08
N GLY A 238 3.22 16.49 -14.24
CA GLY A 238 3.44 17.66 -13.38
C GLY A 238 3.22 19.03 -14.04
N LEU A 239 3.08 19.07 -15.37
CA LEU A 239 2.80 20.29 -16.14
C LEU A 239 1.35 20.33 -16.63
N GLY A 240 0.89 19.23 -17.25
CA GLY A 240 -0.45 19.05 -17.76
C GLY A 240 -1.47 18.75 -16.66
N LYS A 241 -2.73 19.07 -16.91
CA LYS A 241 -3.82 18.74 -15.98
C LYS A 241 -4.21 17.26 -16.12
N VAL A 242 -4.51 16.64 -14.98
CA VAL A 242 -5.14 15.33 -14.91
C VAL A 242 -6.59 15.55 -14.49
N ASN A 243 -7.53 15.31 -15.39
CA ASN A 243 -8.95 15.49 -15.13
C ASN A 243 -9.56 14.17 -14.65
N PHE A 244 -10.05 14.17 -13.42
CA PHE A 244 -10.74 13.05 -12.81
C PHE A 244 -11.83 13.56 -11.86
N LYS A 245 -12.69 12.66 -11.38
CA LYS A 245 -13.81 13.01 -10.49
C LYS A 245 -13.29 13.67 -9.21
N LYS A 246 -13.75 14.90 -8.93
CA LYS A 246 -13.35 15.72 -7.76
C LYS A 246 -13.63 15.01 -6.43
N GLY A 247 -12.86 15.37 -5.39
CA GLY A 247 -13.04 14.88 -4.01
C GLY A 247 -12.25 13.61 -3.66
N ARG A 248 -11.16 13.34 -4.38
CA ARG A 248 -10.25 12.21 -4.14
C ARG A 248 -8.81 12.66 -4.35
N ASP A 249 -7.87 12.08 -3.62
CA ASP A 249 -6.45 12.41 -3.79
C ASP A 249 -5.82 11.57 -4.90
N LEU A 250 -4.95 12.21 -5.69
CA LEU A 250 -4.28 11.60 -6.83
C LEU A 250 -3.04 10.83 -6.37
N LEU A 251 -3.06 9.50 -6.51
CA LEU A 251 -1.93 8.63 -6.16
C LEU A 251 -0.99 8.40 -7.35
N GLY A 252 -1.53 8.40 -8.57
CA GLY A 252 -0.78 8.17 -9.79
C GLY A 252 -1.70 7.94 -10.98
N TRP A 253 -1.16 7.82 -12.18
CA TRP A 253 -1.97 7.61 -13.38
C TRP A 253 -1.18 6.87 -14.46
N LYS A 254 -1.90 6.30 -15.41
CA LYS A 254 -1.35 5.61 -16.58
C LYS A 254 -2.06 6.09 -17.83
N TYR A 255 -1.31 6.37 -18.88
CA TYR A 255 -1.84 6.81 -20.17
C TYR A 255 -0.93 6.35 -21.30
N GLN A 256 -1.41 6.52 -22.52
CA GLN A 256 -0.64 6.25 -23.72
C GLN A 256 -0.27 7.55 -24.42
N GLU A 257 0.97 7.62 -24.85
CA GLU A 257 1.51 8.75 -25.59
C GLU A 257 2.28 8.21 -26.81
N VAL A 258 2.23 8.93 -27.92
CA VAL A 258 2.99 8.57 -29.12
C VAL A 258 4.24 9.45 -29.16
N GLY A 259 5.38 8.82 -29.44
CA GLY A 259 6.66 9.50 -29.57
C GLY A 259 7.60 8.74 -30.50
N TYR A 260 8.90 8.97 -30.34
CA TYR A 260 9.93 8.27 -31.11
C TYR A 260 10.78 7.38 -30.22
N ALA A 261 10.89 6.11 -30.60
CA ALA A 261 11.94 5.24 -30.11
C ALA A 261 13.22 5.52 -30.90
N ALA A 262 14.02 6.49 -30.44
CA ALA A 262 15.29 6.81 -31.06
C ALA A 262 16.28 5.64 -30.88
N LYS A 263 16.83 5.18 -32.01
CA LYS A 263 17.90 4.20 -32.09
C LYS A 263 19.14 4.89 -32.62
N VAL A 264 20.19 4.88 -31.82
CA VAL A 264 21.48 5.46 -32.17
C VAL A 264 22.44 4.32 -32.46
N ASN A 265 23.15 4.41 -33.58
CA ASN A 265 24.20 3.48 -33.96
C ASN A 265 25.43 4.28 -34.37
N CYS A 266 26.56 4.09 -33.70
CA CYS A 266 27.77 4.86 -33.94
C CYS A 266 28.90 4.00 -34.51
N ILE A 267 29.66 4.58 -35.43
CA ILE A 267 30.85 3.97 -36.03
C ILE A 267 32.02 4.97 -36.01
N TYR A 268 33.24 4.46 -36.10
CA TYR A 268 34.38 5.30 -36.50
C TYR A 268 34.54 5.23 -38.02
N ASN A 269 34.27 6.34 -38.70
CA ASN A 269 34.34 6.46 -40.14
C ASN A 269 35.58 7.27 -40.54
N LYS A 270 36.68 6.57 -40.86
CA LYS A 270 37.94 7.21 -41.27
C LYS A 270 37.85 8.00 -42.59
N SER A 271 36.81 7.74 -43.37
CA SER A 271 36.52 8.43 -44.63
C SER A 271 35.52 9.57 -44.46
N ALA A 272 35.17 9.93 -43.21
CA ALA A 272 34.33 11.09 -42.94
C ALA A 272 35.05 12.38 -43.39
N ASP A 273 34.32 13.24 -44.09
CA ASP A 273 34.84 14.51 -44.61
C ASP A 273 34.83 15.62 -43.56
N PHE A 274 34.00 15.49 -42.51
CA PHE A 274 33.89 16.48 -41.43
C PHE A 274 35.13 16.47 -40.52
N VAL A 275 35.95 17.52 -40.61
CA VAL A 275 37.25 17.63 -39.93
C VAL A 275 37.49 19.00 -39.31
N LEU A 276 38.33 19.04 -38.26
CA LEU A 276 38.87 20.26 -37.69
C LEU A 276 40.03 20.80 -38.55
N ASN A 277 39.84 22.00 -39.08
CA ASN A 277 40.84 22.72 -39.85
C ASN A 277 41.61 23.73 -39.00
N PRO A 278 42.89 23.98 -39.35
CA PRO A 278 43.75 24.90 -38.62
C PRO A 278 43.15 26.30 -38.53
N PRO A 279 43.50 27.06 -37.48
CA PRO A 279 42.68 28.17 -37.06
C PRO A 279 42.86 29.37 -37.98
N ARG A 280 41.75 30.04 -38.34
CA ARG A 280 41.74 31.27 -39.16
C ARG A 280 42.30 32.49 -38.41
N SER A 281 42.43 32.38 -37.09
CA SER A 281 42.94 33.37 -36.13
C SER A 281 43.74 32.64 -35.04
N THR A 282 44.38 33.32 -34.08
CA THR A 282 45.10 32.65 -32.98
C THR A 282 44.21 31.77 -32.07
N ILE A 283 42.89 31.97 -32.10
CA ILE A 283 41.96 31.27 -31.20
C ILE A 283 40.70 30.71 -31.87
N ILE A 284 40.53 30.88 -33.19
CA ILE A 284 39.30 30.49 -33.91
C ILE A 284 39.61 29.34 -34.86
N TRP A 285 39.10 28.16 -34.52
CA TRP A 285 39.16 26.94 -35.30
C TRP A 285 37.90 26.77 -36.13
N THR A 286 38.01 26.04 -37.23
CA THR A 286 36.88 25.81 -38.13
C THR A 286 36.69 24.31 -38.28
N ALA A 287 35.47 23.83 -38.06
CA ALA A 287 35.09 22.46 -38.45
C ALA A 287 34.26 22.55 -39.72
N GLU A 288 34.66 21.83 -40.75
CA GLU A 288 33.93 21.79 -42.02
C GLU A 288 33.97 20.41 -42.67
N GLY A 289 32.96 20.13 -43.50
CA GLY A 289 32.89 18.93 -44.33
C GLY A 289 31.46 18.44 -44.56
N GLU A 290 31.30 17.53 -45.51
CA GLU A 290 30.00 16.96 -45.86
C GLU A 290 29.62 15.74 -45.02
N MET A 291 28.31 15.56 -44.81
CA MET A 291 27.73 14.36 -44.20
C MET A 291 27.00 13.54 -45.27
N PRO A 292 26.74 12.24 -45.02
CA PRO A 292 26.06 11.38 -45.99
C PRO A 292 24.67 11.89 -46.41
N ASP A 293 24.05 12.73 -45.58
CA ASP A 293 22.75 13.36 -45.83
C ASP A 293 22.84 14.86 -46.17
N SER A 294 24.03 15.42 -46.45
CA SER A 294 24.20 16.81 -46.93
C SER A 294 23.53 17.03 -48.30
N ASP A 295 22.76 18.12 -48.44
CA ASP A 295 22.05 18.50 -49.68
C ASP A 295 22.43 19.90 -50.21
N ASP A 296 23.18 20.69 -49.45
CA ASP A 296 23.57 22.05 -49.80
C ASP A 296 25.02 22.39 -49.46
N GLY A 297 25.93 21.45 -49.74
CA GLY A 297 27.37 21.62 -49.53
C GLY A 297 27.82 21.25 -48.11
N PRO A 298 29.07 21.59 -47.76
CA PRO A 298 29.67 21.22 -46.49
C PRO A 298 29.06 22.01 -45.33
N GLU A 299 28.92 21.35 -44.18
CA GLU A 299 28.65 22.05 -42.92
C GLU A 299 29.86 22.89 -42.54
N TYR A 300 29.62 24.01 -41.89
CA TYR A 300 30.69 24.92 -41.49
C TYR A 300 30.36 25.58 -40.15
N SER A 301 31.21 25.35 -39.14
CA SER A 301 31.08 25.97 -37.81
C SER A 301 32.42 26.44 -37.27
N ASN A 302 32.39 27.58 -36.56
CA ASN A 302 33.57 28.14 -35.89
C ASN A 302 33.57 27.76 -34.41
N TYR A 303 34.73 27.36 -33.90
CA TYR A 303 34.94 27.00 -32.50
C TYR A 303 36.08 27.82 -31.90
N ILE A 304 35.97 28.15 -30.61
CA ILE A 304 37.03 28.83 -29.89
C ILE A 304 37.95 27.78 -29.26
N GLY A 305 39.26 27.88 -29.49
CA GLY A 305 40.23 26.99 -28.86
C GLY A 305 41.65 27.56 -28.90
N PHE A 306 42.40 27.32 -27.83
CA PHE A 306 43.77 27.79 -27.68
C PHE A 306 44.79 26.80 -28.26
N GLY A 307 45.89 27.34 -28.80
CA GLY A 307 47.02 26.54 -29.29
C GLY A 307 46.66 25.71 -30.53
N GLU A 308 47.05 24.44 -30.54
CA GLU A 308 46.84 23.49 -31.64
C GLU A 308 45.43 22.87 -31.67
N GLY A 309 44.45 23.46 -30.98
CA GLY A 309 43.05 23.00 -31.04
C GLY A 309 42.81 21.68 -30.28
N SER A 310 43.75 21.26 -29.44
CA SER A 310 43.70 19.99 -28.69
C SER A 310 42.46 19.82 -27.81
N ASN A 311 41.84 20.92 -27.40
CA ASN A 311 40.70 20.97 -26.47
C ASN A 311 39.33 21.07 -27.15
N ILE A 312 39.25 20.96 -28.48
CA ILE A 312 38.02 21.21 -29.23
C ILE A 312 37.28 19.90 -29.48
N VAL A 313 35.94 19.95 -29.37
CA VAL A 313 35.04 18.94 -29.91
C VAL A 313 34.02 19.65 -30.77
N ALA A 314 34.06 19.37 -32.07
CA ALA A 314 33.07 19.82 -33.02
C ALA A 314 32.07 18.71 -33.31
N ILE A 315 30.82 19.09 -33.47
CA ILE A 315 29.75 18.19 -33.91
C ILE A 315 29.10 18.79 -35.15
N GLY A 316 29.11 18.06 -36.25
CA GLY A 316 28.51 18.44 -37.52
C GLY A 316 27.18 17.72 -37.74
N VAL A 317 26.21 18.47 -38.27
CA VAL A 317 24.91 17.99 -38.75
C VAL A 317 24.59 18.73 -40.04
N ALA A 318 23.98 18.10 -41.04
CA ALA A 318 23.71 18.73 -42.33
C ALA A 318 22.67 19.88 -42.24
N HIS A 319 22.98 21.04 -42.81
CA HIS A 319 22.12 22.22 -42.87
C HIS A 319 21.06 22.14 -43.95
N PHE A 320 19.92 22.81 -43.74
CA PHE A 320 18.84 22.84 -44.74
C PHE A 320 19.10 23.84 -45.86
N LYS A 321 18.99 23.35 -47.10
CA LYS A 321 18.97 24.21 -48.30
C LYS A 321 17.79 25.18 -48.33
N ASP A 322 16.60 24.65 -48.03
CA ASP A 322 15.33 25.35 -48.11
C ASP A 322 14.69 25.43 -46.72
N HIS A 323 14.85 26.58 -46.07
CA HIS A 323 14.33 26.82 -44.72
C HIS A 323 12.79 26.93 -44.67
N ASP A 324 12.12 27.06 -45.82
CA ASP A 324 10.66 27.20 -45.94
C ASP A 324 9.99 25.93 -46.48
N ALA A 325 10.74 24.85 -46.66
CA ALA A 325 10.21 23.58 -47.14
C ALA A 325 9.11 23.03 -46.21
N LYS A 326 7.97 22.61 -46.78
CA LYS A 326 6.88 21.99 -46.02
C LYS A 326 7.26 20.63 -45.42
N VAL A 327 8.17 19.91 -46.08
CA VAL A 327 8.71 18.64 -45.62
C VAL A 327 10.23 18.75 -45.70
N ALA A 328 10.91 18.66 -44.57
CA ALA A 328 12.35 18.70 -44.50
C ALA A 328 12.99 17.44 -45.14
N PRO A 329 14.21 17.55 -45.69
CA PRO A 329 14.99 16.38 -46.10
C PRO A 329 15.28 15.48 -44.89
N VAL A 330 15.56 14.22 -45.18
CA VAL A 330 15.83 13.22 -44.13
C VAL A 330 17.20 13.53 -43.52
N ARG A 331 17.22 13.91 -42.24
CA ARG A 331 18.44 14.08 -41.45
C ARG A 331 18.58 12.96 -40.43
N ARG A 332 19.74 12.33 -40.38
CA ARG A 332 20.01 11.19 -39.49
C ARG A 332 21.44 11.15 -38.95
N TYR A 333 22.38 11.86 -39.56
CA TYR A 333 23.79 11.73 -39.20
C TYR A 333 24.25 12.84 -38.25
N ILE A 334 25.06 12.45 -37.27
CA ILE A 334 25.83 13.31 -36.39
C ILE A 334 27.29 12.92 -36.57
N SER A 335 28.13 13.85 -37.01
CA SER A 335 29.56 13.61 -37.20
C SER A 335 30.37 14.35 -36.13
N PHE A 336 31.40 13.71 -35.57
CA PHE A 336 32.25 14.29 -34.55
C PHE A 336 33.66 14.52 -35.11
N SER A 337 34.27 15.65 -34.76
CA SER A 337 35.71 15.87 -34.93
C SER A 337 36.30 16.39 -33.63
N GLY A 338 37.36 15.73 -33.17
CA GLY A 338 37.93 15.93 -31.84
C GLY A 338 39.41 16.29 -31.92
N GLY A 339 39.81 17.29 -31.15
CA GLY A 339 41.22 17.61 -30.93
C GLY A 339 41.97 16.50 -30.19
N PHE A 340 43.27 16.67 -30.02
CA PHE A 340 44.17 15.67 -29.43
C PHE A 340 43.66 15.05 -28.10
N TYR A 341 43.09 15.85 -27.19
CA TYR A 341 42.59 15.33 -25.91
C TYR A 341 41.25 14.59 -26.01
N TYR A 342 40.50 14.80 -27.09
CA TYR A 342 39.20 14.19 -27.36
C TYR A 342 39.25 13.27 -28.57
N LYS A 343 40.42 12.69 -28.86
CA LYS A 343 40.64 11.79 -30.00
C LYS A 343 39.69 10.58 -30.04
N PHE A 344 39.14 10.18 -28.89
CA PHE A 344 38.12 9.13 -28.83
C PHE A 344 36.78 9.55 -29.47
N LEU A 345 36.52 10.83 -29.72
CA LEU A 345 35.37 11.31 -30.49
C LEU A 345 35.73 11.57 -31.95
N ASP A 346 37.02 11.71 -32.26
CA ASP A 346 37.45 12.07 -33.61
C ASP A 346 37.04 11.01 -34.63
N GLN A 347 36.43 11.45 -35.73
CA GLN A 347 35.87 10.61 -36.79
C GLN A 347 34.76 9.65 -36.33
N ALA A 348 34.18 9.86 -35.15
CA ALA A 348 32.96 9.15 -34.77
C ALA A 348 31.78 9.72 -35.57
N GLN A 349 30.92 8.83 -36.06
CA GLN A 349 29.71 9.19 -36.79
C GLN A 349 28.56 8.34 -36.27
N CYS A 350 27.48 8.99 -35.87
CA CYS A 350 26.29 8.34 -35.32
C CYS A 350 25.11 8.54 -36.26
N GLU A 351 24.41 7.45 -36.55
CA GLU A 351 23.10 7.47 -37.20
C GLU A 351 22.01 7.42 -36.14
N VAL A 352 21.04 8.34 -36.23
CA VAL A 352 19.87 8.40 -35.35
C VAL A 352 18.61 8.07 -36.17
N ASP A 353 18.05 6.88 -35.93
CA ASP A 353 16.78 6.46 -36.53
C ASP A 353 15.62 6.68 -35.55
N PHE A 354 14.63 7.45 -35.98
CA PHE A 354 13.45 7.79 -35.19
C PHE A 354 12.28 6.91 -35.58
N GLN A 355 11.97 5.91 -34.76
CA GLN A 355 10.88 4.97 -35.03
C GLN A 355 9.60 5.40 -34.29
N PRO A 356 8.52 5.79 -34.99
CA PRO A 356 7.25 6.13 -34.35
C PRO A 356 6.77 4.96 -33.49
N THR A 357 6.56 5.21 -32.20
CA THR A 357 6.21 4.18 -31.23
C THR A 357 5.19 4.72 -30.24
N ARG A 358 4.22 3.88 -29.88
CA ARG A 358 3.27 4.18 -28.81
C ARG A 358 3.83 3.67 -27.49
N PHE A 359 3.80 4.51 -26.46
CA PHE A 359 4.35 4.22 -25.16
C PHE A 359 3.27 4.17 -24.09
N ASN A 360 3.42 3.25 -23.15
CA ASN A 360 2.68 3.24 -21.90
C ASN A 360 3.45 4.06 -20.87
N VAL A 361 2.91 5.21 -20.50
CA VAL A 361 3.48 6.06 -19.46
C VAL A 361 2.79 5.75 -18.13
N THR A 362 3.56 5.36 -17.13
CA THR A 362 3.07 5.16 -15.76
C THR A 362 3.70 6.18 -14.83
N VAL A 363 2.85 6.92 -14.12
CA VAL A 363 3.26 7.96 -13.17
C VAL A 363 2.88 7.55 -11.76
N ASN A 364 3.85 7.62 -10.85
CA ASN A 364 3.64 7.53 -9.41
C ASN A 364 3.78 8.93 -8.81
N ASN A 365 2.68 9.51 -8.33
CA ASN A 365 2.66 10.88 -7.79
C ASN A 365 3.35 10.97 -6.41
N LEU A 366 3.23 9.92 -5.59
CA LEU A 366 3.86 9.88 -4.26
C LEU A 366 5.38 9.74 -4.36
N GLY A 367 5.84 8.79 -5.18
CA GLY A 367 7.26 8.57 -5.41
C GLY A 367 7.90 9.54 -6.39
N LYS A 368 7.11 10.40 -7.06
CA LYS A 368 7.53 11.30 -8.14
C LYS A 368 8.32 10.58 -9.24
N ASN A 369 7.86 9.40 -9.64
CA ASN A 369 8.55 8.57 -10.63
C ASN A 369 7.72 8.41 -11.90
N ILE A 370 8.40 8.40 -13.05
CA ILE A 370 7.84 8.16 -14.38
C ILE A 370 8.52 6.93 -14.96
N THR A 371 7.74 5.94 -15.39
CA THR A 371 8.24 4.81 -16.17
C THR A 371 7.57 4.81 -17.53
N VAL A 372 8.39 4.62 -18.56
CA VAL A 372 7.96 4.64 -19.97
C VAL A 372 8.33 3.30 -20.60
N GLU A 373 7.32 2.62 -21.13
CA GLU A 373 7.51 1.32 -21.78
C GLU A 373 6.93 1.35 -23.21
N PRO A 374 7.71 0.97 -24.24
CA PRO A 374 7.19 0.87 -25.60
C PRO A 374 6.14 -0.24 -25.70
N THR A 375 5.11 -0.01 -26.51
CA THR A 375 4.11 -1.02 -26.86
C THR A 375 4.48 -1.69 -28.19
N ASN A 376 4.09 -2.94 -28.38
CA ASN A 376 4.37 -3.71 -29.61
C ASN A 376 3.42 -3.36 -30.78
N ASP A 377 2.95 -2.11 -30.83
CA ASP A 377 2.06 -1.62 -31.89
C ASP A 377 2.87 -1.21 -33.12
N THR A 378 2.58 -1.80 -34.28
CA THR A 378 3.28 -1.53 -35.54
C THR A 378 2.55 -0.52 -36.43
N GLY A 379 1.32 -0.13 -36.09
CA GLY A 379 0.46 0.78 -36.86
C GLY A 379 0.50 2.23 -36.39
N VAL A 380 1.57 2.65 -35.71
CA VAL A 380 1.65 3.94 -35.06
C VAL A 380 1.97 5.04 -36.09
N PRO A 381 1.14 6.10 -36.22
CA PRO A 381 1.42 7.19 -37.13
C PRO A 381 2.63 8.01 -36.65
N ASP A 382 3.37 8.56 -37.61
CA ASP A 382 4.47 9.48 -37.34
C ASP A 382 3.92 10.80 -36.75
N ILE A 383 4.43 11.20 -35.57
CA ILE A 383 4.01 12.45 -34.90
C ILE A 383 4.46 13.70 -35.65
N ASP A 384 5.52 13.58 -36.46
CA ASP A 384 6.01 14.64 -37.32
C ASP A 384 6.32 14.11 -38.72
N PRO A 385 5.29 14.05 -39.59
CA PRO A 385 5.45 13.74 -41.01
C PRO A 385 6.24 14.81 -41.77
N SER A 386 6.32 16.03 -41.25
CA SER A 386 7.08 17.14 -41.85
C SER A 386 8.59 17.01 -41.66
N ARG A 387 9.01 16.16 -40.72
CA ARG A 387 10.41 15.83 -40.35
C ARG A 387 11.19 16.95 -39.67
N TRP A 388 10.56 18.10 -39.45
CA TRP A 388 11.19 19.25 -38.81
C TRP A 388 11.64 18.97 -37.36
N LEU A 389 10.87 18.22 -36.57
CA LEU A 389 11.26 17.91 -35.18
C LEU A 389 12.56 17.10 -35.14
N LYS A 390 12.64 16.05 -35.95
CA LYS A 390 13.81 15.16 -36.03
C LYS A 390 15.05 15.93 -36.49
N ALA A 391 14.89 16.71 -37.55
CA ALA A 391 15.87 17.62 -38.10
C ALA A 391 16.43 18.64 -37.09
N VAL A 392 15.53 19.44 -36.50
CA VAL A 392 15.89 20.52 -35.57
C VAL A 392 16.53 19.97 -34.30
N LEU A 393 16.08 18.81 -33.85
CA LEU A 393 16.68 18.11 -32.72
C LEU A 393 18.14 17.77 -33.01
N LEU A 394 18.45 17.17 -34.16
CA LEU A 394 19.84 16.84 -34.51
C LEU A 394 20.70 18.11 -34.57
N ARG A 395 20.20 19.19 -35.19
CA ARG A 395 20.89 20.50 -35.22
C ARG A 395 21.26 21.02 -33.83
N GLN A 396 20.51 20.69 -32.77
CA GLN A 396 20.87 21.11 -31.41
C GLN A 396 22.23 20.58 -30.97
N PHE A 397 22.71 19.45 -31.48
CA PHE A 397 24.04 18.95 -31.13
C PHE A 397 25.17 19.84 -31.62
N GLU A 398 25.05 20.40 -32.82
CA GLU A 398 26.03 21.35 -33.36
C GLU A 398 26.04 22.64 -32.54
N LEU A 399 24.85 23.19 -32.24
CA LEU A 399 24.71 24.39 -31.39
C LEU A 399 25.30 24.17 -29.99
N ILE A 400 25.01 23.02 -29.36
CA ILE A 400 25.57 22.66 -28.05
C ILE A 400 27.10 22.60 -28.13
N ALA A 401 27.66 21.92 -29.13
CA ALA A 401 29.11 21.83 -29.29
C ALA A 401 29.75 23.21 -29.47
N ASN A 402 29.08 24.11 -30.19
CA ASN A 402 29.53 25.48 -30.43
C ASN A 402 29.60 26.28 -29.12
N ASP A 403 28.52 26.24 -28.33
CA ASP A 403 28.38 27.01 -27.09
C ASP A 403 29.26 26.48 -25.94
N GLU A 404 29.53 25.17 -25.91
CA GLU A 404 30.17 24.47 -24.78
C GLU A 404 31.65 24.11 -25.00
N THR A 405 32.22 24.62 -26.10
CA THR A 405 33.66 24.57 -26.31
C THR A 405 34.27 25.92 -25.94
N ASN A 406 35.13 25.93 -24.92
CA ASN A 406 35.88 27.11 -24.53
C ASN A 406 37.37 27.00 -24.92
N LEU A 407 38.15 28.04 -24.62
CA LEU A 407 39.58 28.12 -24.96
C LEU A 407 40.41 26.90 -24.52
N TYR A 408 40.05 26.25 -23.40
CA TYR A 408 40.89 25.24 -22.74
C TYR A 408 40.23 23.88 -22.52
N VAL A 409 38.92 23.75 -22.69
CA VAL A 409 38.20 22.50 -22.46
C VAL A 409 36.90 22.47 -23.26
N SER A 410 36.51 21.27 -23.70
CA SER A 410 35.16 21.00 -24.20
C SER A 410 34.37 20.31 -23.09
N THR A 411 33.32 20.95 -22.60
CA THR A 411 32.43 20.31 -21.62
C THR A 411 31.63 19.19 -22.29
N VAL A 412 31.30 19.32 -23.59
CA VAL A 412 30.75 18.24 -24.42
C VAL A 412 31.70 17.04 -24.43
N GLY A 413 32.98 17.25 -24.76
CA GLY A 413 33.98 16.19 -24.74
C GLY A 413 34.10 15.51 -23.37
N SER A 414 34.03 16.31 -22.30
CA SER A 414 34.10 15.82 -20.91
C SER A 414 32.86 15.01 -20.50
N ALA A 415 31.67 15.43 -20.94
CA ALA A 415 30.42 14.71 -20.67
C ALA A 415 30.40 13.35 -21.39
N PHE A 416 30.79 13.31 -22.67
CA PHE A 416 30.89 12.06 -23.43
C PHE A 416 31.95 11.13 -22.83
N ASN A 417 33.10 11.66 -22.42
CA ASN A 417 34.14 10.89 -21.74
C ASN A 417 33.61 10.24 -20.44
N THR A 418 32.76 10.96 -19.70
CA THR A 418 32.16 10.45 -18.46
C THR A 418 31.19 9.30 -18.75
N SER A 419 30.37 9.40 -19.80
CA SER A 419 29.53 8.27 -20.26
C SER A 419 30.37 7.04 -20.65
N ILE A 420 31.44 7.23 -21.43
CA ILE A 420 32.36 6.16 -21.82
C ILE A 420 32.98 5.50 -20.60
N THR A 421 33.46 6.31 -19.65
CA THR A 421 34.06 5.82 -18.40
C THR A 421 33.02 5.06 -17.55
N GLY A 422 31.79 5.57 -17.45
CA GLY A 422 30.70 4.88 -16.76
C GLY A 422 30.37 3.52 -17.38
N HIS A 423 30.34 3.44 -18.71
CA HIS A 423 30.14 2.18 -19.42
C HIS A 423 31.27 1.18 -19.17
N ARG A 424 32.53 1.65 -19.21
CA ARG A 424 33.72 0.84 -18.90
C ARG A 424 33.65 0.27 -17.49
N LEU A 425 33.38 1.10 -16.49
CA LEU A 425 33.25 0.68 -15.09
C LEU A 425 32.11 -0.35 -14.90
N ARG A 426 30.99 -0.20 -15.62
CA ARG A 426 29.90 -1.19 -15.60
C ARG A 426 30.35 -2.55 -16.11
N LEU A 427 31.13 -2.60 -17.20
CA LEU A 427 31.68 -3.85 -17.73
C LEU A 427 32.64 -4.52 -16.74
N GLU A 428 33.51 -3.73 -16.11
CA GLU A 428 34.45 -4.19 -15.08
C GLU A 428 33.69 -4.78 -13.88
N MET A 429 32.65 -4.10 -13.39
CA MET A 429 31.82 -4.59 -12.30
C MET A 429 31.05 -5.89 -12.64
N ASN A 430 30.67 -6.06 -13.91
CA ASN A 430 30.03 -7.27 -14.40
C ASN A 430 31.03 -8.40 -14.72
N GLY A 431 32.33 -8.20 -14.47
CA GLY A 431 33.37 -9.20 -14.75
C GLY A 431 33.65 -9.43 -16.24
N THR A 432 33.22 -8.51 -17.11
CA THR A 432 33.43 -8.59 -18.57
C THR A 432 34.73 -7.89 -18.95
N THR A 433 35.75 -8.64 -19.39
CA THR A 433 37.10 -8.10 -19.65
C THR A 433 37.53 -8.12 -21.12
N SER A 434 36.70 -8.67 -22.02
CA SER A 434 37.09 -8.97 -23.41
C SER A 434 36.51 -8.01 -24.47
N VAL A 435 36.12 -6.79 -24.10
CA VAL A 435 35.54 -5.81 -25.05
C VAL A 435 36.63 -4.86 -25.52
N SER A 436 36.68 -4.59 -26.83
CA SER A 436 37.64 -3.63 -27.42
C SER A 436 37.40 -2.22 -26.90
N GLU A 437 38.48 -1.44 -26.72
CA GLU A 437 38.38 -0.02 -26.33
C GLU A 437 37.53 0.79 -27.33
N LYS A 438 37.62 0.45 -28.61
CA LYS A 438 36.80 1.06 -29.67
C LYS A 438 35.30 0.87 -29.41
N ASP A 439 34.91 -0.34 -29.03
CA ASP A 439 33.49 -0.69 -28.81
C ASP A 439 32.98 -0.06 -27.51
N ILE A 440 33.83 0.02 -26.48
CA ILE A 440 33.54 0.74 -25.23
C ILE A 440 33.27 2.23 -25.53
N ASN A 441 34.13 2.86 -26.34
CA ASN A 441 33.98 4.27 -26.70
C ASN A 441 32.70 4.49 -27.50
N LEU A 442 32.48 3.71 -28.57
CA LEU A 442 31.28 3.83 -29.41
C LEU A 442 30.00 3.63 -28.59
N GLN A 443 29.93 2.62 -27.73
CA GLN A 443 28.75 2.39 -26.89
C GLN A 443 28.51 3.53 -25.89
N GLY A 444 29.58 4.11 -25.32
CA GLY A 444 29.48 5.27 -24.44
C GLY A 444 28.96 6.52 -25.17
N ILE A 445 29.41 6.73 -26.42
CA ILE A 445 28.93 7.80 -27.31
C ILE A 445 27.46 7.55 -27.67
N GLU A 446 27.09 6.34 -28.08
CA GLU A 446 25.70 5.96 -28.39
C GLU A 446 24.76 6.24 -27.22
N ASN A 447 25.16 5.85 -26.00
CA ASN A 447 24.34 6.10 -24.80
C ASN A 447 24.17 7.60 -24.55
N ALA A 448 25.26 8.38 -24.69
CA ALA A 448 25.23 9.83 -24.48
C ALA A 448 24.32 10.53 -25.51
N VAL A 449 24.49 10.23 -26.79
CA VAL A 449 23.62 10.74 -27.87
C VAL A 449 22.17 10.31 -27.64
N THR A 450 21.93 9.04 -27.30
CA THR A 450 20.58 8.53 -27.01
C THR A 450 19.92 9.29 -25.86
N SER A 451 20.65 9.53 -24.75
CA SER A 451 20.13 10.32 -23.64
C SER A 451 19.79 11.74 -24.09
N MET A 452 20.70 12.41 -24.78
CA MET A 452 20.48 13.79 -25.21
C MET A 452 19.29 13.89 -26.16
N VAL A 453 19.12 12.93 -27.09
CA VAL A 453 17.95 12.87 -27.99
C VAL A 453 16.66 12.71 -27.18
N ASP A 454 16.61 11.75 -26.25
CA ASP A 454 15.44 11.51 -25.41
C ASP A 454 15.10 12.77 -24.57
N ASP A 455 16.11 13.42 -23.99
CA ASP A 455 15.96 14.62 -23.16
C ASP A 455 15.53 15.84 -24.00
N MET A 456 16.07 16.01 -25.21
CA MET A 456 15.66 17.08 -26.14
C MET A 456 14.23 16.90 -26.61
N LEU A 457 13.81 15.68 -26.97
CA LEU A 457 12.42 15.39 -27.33
C LEU A 457 11.49 15.76 -26.16
N ALA A 458 11.84 15.38 -24.93
CA ALA A 458 11.06 15.72 -23.74
C ALA A 458 11.02 17.24 -23.47
N ALA A 459 12.11 17.97 -23.76
CA ALA A 459 12.16 19.41 -23.64
C ALA A 459 11.25 20.11 -24.68
N TYR A 460 11.31 19.70 -25.95
CA TYR A 460 10.41 20.20 -26.99
C TYR A 460 8.94 19.91 -26.65
N ALA A 461 8.66 18.70 -26.17
CA ALA A 461 7.35 18.30 -25.70
C ALA A 461 6.85 19.17 -24.52
N SER A 462 7.73 19.50 -23.57
CA SER A 462 7.42 20.42 -22.48
C SER A 462 7.19 21.86 -22.98
N ALA A 463 7.93 22.30 -23.99
CA ALA A 463 7.76 23.62 -24.62
C ALA A 463 6.44 23.73 -25.40
N GLN A 464 6.01 22.65 -26.08
CA GLN A 464 4.69 22.57 -26.71
C GLN A 464 3.58 22.89 -25.71
N LEU A 465 3.65 22.30 -24.50
CA LEU A 465 2.69 22.54 -23.42
C LEU A 465 2.79 23.93 -22.80
N MET A 466 3.99 24.35 -22.40
CA MET A 466 4.16 25.50 -21.51
C MET A 466 4.39 26.83 -22.24
N VAL A 467 4.88 26.78 -23.48
CA VAL A 467 5.16 27.96 -24.30
C VAL A 467 4.14 28.08 -25.43
N GLY A 468 3.91 26.99 -26.16
CA GLY A 468 2.98 26.98 -27.30
C GLY A 468 1.49 26.86 -26.93
N ASP A 469 1.18 26.41 -25.71
CA ASP A 469 -0.16 25.98 -25.28
C ASP A 469 -0.81 24.94 -26.22
N PHE A 470 0.02 24.15 -26.91
CA PHE A 470 -0.40 23.09 -27.82
C PHE A 470 -0.54 21.77 -27.04
N LYS A 471 -1.78 21.38 -26.77
CA LYS A 471 -2.11 20.25 -25.88
C LYS A 471 -3.31 19.46 -26.37
N ASP A 472 -3.25 18.15 -26.17
CA ASP A 472 -4.34 17.20 -26.44
C ASP A 472 -4.75 16.48 -25.15
N ASP A 473 -6.02 16.11 -25.03
CA ASP A 473 -6.53 15.31 -23.92
C ASP A 473 -6.62 13.83 -24.33
N VAL A 474 -5.88 12.96 -23.64
CA VAL A 474 -5.91 11.50 -23.85
C VAL A 474 -6.62 10.81 -22.70
N LYS A 475 -7.32 9.73 -23.02
CA LYS A 475 -7.92 8.86 -22.00
C LYS A 475 -6.83 8.05 -21.30
N GLY A 476 -6.96 7.92 -19.99
CA GLY A 476 -6.07 7.09 -19.18
C GLY A 476 -6.74 6.57 -17.92
N THR A 477 -6.00 5.75 -17.19
CA THR A 477 -6.43 5.19 -15.91
C THR A 477 -5.78 5.97 -14.77
N VAL A 478 -6.58 6.56 -13.90
CA VAL A 478 -6.13 7.34 -12.75
C VAL A 478 -6.30 6.50 -11.48
N ARG A 479 -5.25 6.44 -10.65
CA ARG A 479 -5.27 5.82 -9.33
C ARG A 479 -5.55 6.91 -8.29
N VAL A 480 -6.64 6.74 -7.56
CA VAL A 480 -7.10 7.68 -6.53
C VAL A 480 -7.25 6.98 -5.19
N THR A 481 -7.17 7.76 -4.10
CA THR A 481 -7.43 7.25 -2.75
C THR A 481 -8.87 6.77 -2.59
N ALA A 482 -9.04 5.65 -1.90
CA ALA A 482 -10.32 5.06 -1.55
C ALA A 482 -10.21 4.32 -0.20
N ILE A 483 -11.34 4.01 0.41
CA ILE A 483 -11.39 3.23 1.65
C ILE A 483 -12.16 1.94 1.42
N ALA A 484 -11.61 0.82 1.88
CA ALA A 484 -12.33 -0.43 2.07
C ALA A 484 -12.59 -0.64 3.57
N ILE A 485 -13.71 -1.26 3.94
CA ILE A 485 -13.99 -1.62 5.33
C ILE A 485 -13.45 -3.02 5.59
N GLY A 486 -12.46 -3.12 6.48
CA GLY A 486 -11.79 -4.36 6.84
C GLY A 486 -10.88 -4.91 5.75
N GLU A 487 -9.86 -5.67 6.16
CA GLU A 487 -9.12 -6.49 5.21
C GLU A 487 -9.91 -7.77 4.89
N LYS A 488 -9.92 -8.18 3.62
CA LYS A 488 -10.65 -9.37 3.13
C LYS A 488 -10.39 -10.62 3.99
N ARG A 489 -9.15 -10.82 4.41
CA ARG A 489 -8.74 -11.96 5.26
C ARG A 489 -9.41 -11.95 6.63
N PHE A 490 -9.47 -10.78 7.28
CA PHE A 490 -10.06 -10.65 8.61
C PHE A 490 -11.58 -10.65 8.57
N THR A 491 -12.20 -10.11 7.52
CA THR A 491 -13.65 -10.19 7.30
C THR A 491 -14.12 -11.64 7.13
N ILE A 492 -13.38 -12.45 6.36
CA ILE A 492 -13.66 -13.89 6.22
C ILE A 492 -13.48 -14.60 7.57
N ALA A 493 -12.41 -14.29 8.32
CA ALA A 493 -12.16 -14.88 9.63
C ALA A 493 -13.27 -14.54 10.64
N ALA A 494 -13.75 -13.29 10.68
CA ALA A 494 -14.84 -12.86 11.55
C ALA A 494 -16.15 -13.60 11.21
N PHE A 495 -16.46 -13.75 9.91
CA PHE A 495 -17.61 -14.52 9.48
C PHE A 495 -17.49 -16.00 9.86
N ALA A 496 -16.35 -16.63 9.58
CA ALA A 496 -16.10 -18.03 9.93
C ALA A 496 -16.23 -18.27 11.44
N LEU A 497 -15.68 -17.37 12.25
CA LEU A 497 -15.78 -17.42 13.70
C LEU A 497 -17.25 -17.29 14.17
N ASN A 498 -18.02 -16.36 13.61
CA ASN A 498 -19.44 -16.24 13.92
C ASN A 498 -20.22 -17.51 13.53
N MET A 499 -19.90 -18.12 12.38
CA MET A 499 -20.49 -19.38 11.95
C MET A 499 -20.13 -20.55 12.87
N VAL A 500 -18.89 -20.62 13.38
CA VAL A 500 -18.49 -21.65 14.36
C VAL A 500 -19.32 -21.51 15.63
N VAL A 501 -19.51 -20.30 16.17
CA VAL A 501 -20.35 -20.10 17.37
C VAL A 501 -21.81 -20.47 17.10
N ALA A 502 -22.35 -20.09 15.94
CA ALA A 502 -23.71 -20.46 15.55
C ALA A 502 -23.87 -21.98 15.38
N LEU A 503 -22.88 -22.66 14.79
CA LEU A 503 -22.85 -24.12 14.65
C LEU A 503 -22.75 -24.80 16.01
N LEU A 504 -21.91 -24.30 16.93
CA LEU A 504 -21.85 -24.82 18.31
C LEU A 504 -23.19 -24.70 19.01
N PHE A 505 -23.89 -23.57 18.86
CA PHE A 505 -25.25 -23.39 19.36
C PHE A 505 -26.22 -24.41 18.77
N LEU A 506 -26.24 -24.58 17.44
CA LEU A 506 -27.14 -25.52 16.77
C LEU A 506 -26.84 -26.97 17.17
N LEU A 507 -25.56 -27.37 17.20
CA LEU A 507 -25.14 -28.72 17.61
C LEU A 507 -25.58 -29.02 19.04
N GLU A 508 -25.39 -28.08 19.97
CA GLU A 508 -25.82 -28.25 21.36
C GLU A 508 -27.35 -28.24 21.50
N ALA A 509 -28.05 -27.40 20.73
CA ALA A 509 -29.51 -27.42 20.67
C ALA A 509 -30.02 -28.79 20.20
N PHE A 510 -29.46 -29.36 19.13
CA PHE A 510 -29.83 -30.68 18.62
C PHE A 510 -29.47 -31.79 19.60
N ARG A 511 -28.24 -31.80 20.14
CA ARG A 511 -27.75 -32.80 21.12
C ARG A 511 -28.58 -32.84 22.40
N THR A 512 -29.16 -31.71 22.78
CA THR A 512 -29.99 -31.57 24.00
C THR A 512 -31.49 -31.62 23.71
N ARG A 513 -31.91 -31.86 22.45
CA ARG A 513 -33.32 -31.81 22.01
C ARG A 513 -34.01 -30.49 22.39
N GLY A 514 -33.28 -29.38 22.22
CA GLY A 514 -33.72 -28.05 22.61
C GLY A 514 -33.75 -27.86 24.11
N TRP A 515 -32.75 -28.41 24.82
CA TRP A 515 -32.60 -28.23 26.27
C TRP A 515 -33.81 -28.68 27.11
N LYS A 516 -34.54 -29.69 26.63
CA LYS A 516 -35.62 -30.33 27.40
C LYS A 516 -35.05 -31.02 28.64
N ASP A 517 -35.75 -30.89 29.76
CA ASP A 517 -35.44 -31.51 31.07
C ASP A 517 -34.18 -30.96 31.80
N LEU A 518 -33.81 -29.71 31.55
CA LEU A 518 -32.75 -29.03 32.31
C LEU A 518 -33.18 -28.74 33.76
N PRO A 519 -32.29 -28.94 34.75
CA PRO A 519 -32.54 -28.47 36.10
C PRO A 519 -32.56 -26.93 36.12
N GLU A 520 -33.49 -26.35 36.89
CA GLU A 520 -33.58 -24.90 37.11
C GLU A 520 -32.34 -24.37 37.86
N PHE A 521 -31.67 -25.24 38.63
CA PHE A 521 -30.43 -24.94 39.34
C PHE A 521 -29.34 -24.40 38.40
N ASP A 522 -28.93 -23.16 38.64
CA ASP A 522 -27.78 -22.52 37.98
C ASP A 522 -26.56 -22.47 38.93
N PRO A 523 -25.46 -23.19 38.65
CA PRO A 523 -24.24 -23.13 39.47
C PRO A 523 -23.53 -21.77 39.42
N SER A 524 -23.83 -20.93 38.43
CA SER A 524 -23.30 -19.56 38.32
C SER A 524 -24.06 -18.55 39.17
N ASP A 525 -25.32 -18.83 39.53
CA ASP A 525 -26.12 -17.98 40.40
C ASP A 525 -25.92 -18.35 41.87
N ILE A 526 -25.40 -17.39 42.64
CA ILE A 526 -25.17 -17.56 44.07
C ILE A 526 -26.44 -17.88 44.85
N ARG A 527 -27.61 -17.44 44.38
CA ARG A 527 -28.91 -17.72 45.02
C ARG A 527 -29.23 -19.21 44.95
N HIS A 528 -29.10 -19.79 43.76
CA HIS A 528 -29.31 -21.22 43.53
C HIS A 528 -28.31 -22.06 44.33
N VAL A 529 -27.04 -21.66 44.35
CA VAL A 529 -26.00 -22.34 45.14
C VAL A 529 -26.29 -22.26 46.64
N MET A 530 -26.74 -21.13 47.16
CA MET A 530 -27.07 -20.96 48.58
C MET A 530 -28.26 -21.82 49.00
N ILE A 531 -29.32 -21.86 48.18
CA ILE A 531 -30.50 -22.70 48.43
C ILE A 531 -30.10 -24.19 48.39
N ALA A 532 -29.34 -24.60 47.39
CA ALA A 532 -28.93 -25.99 47.24
C ALA A 532 -27.92 -26.46 48.30
N ALA A 533 -27.05 -25.56 48.76
CA ALA A 533 -26.15 -25.80 49.89
C ALA A 533 -26.90 -25.83 51.23
N SER A 534 -28.00 -25.08 51.39
CA SER A 534 -28.82 -25.09 52.61
C SER A 534 -29.60 -26.40 52.74
N GLU A 535 -30.25 -26.85 51.66
CA GLU A 535 -31.06 -28.08 51.66
C GLU A 535 -30.18 -29.36 51.73
N GLY A 536 -28.95 -29.33 51.20
CA GLY A 536 -27.97 -30.43 51.30
C GLY A 536 -26.89 -30.26 52.40
N GLY A 537 -26.99 -29.20 53.20
CA GLY A 537 -25.87 -28.64 53.98
C GLY A 537 -25.39 -29.48 55.15
N GLY A 538 -26.27 -30.28 55.76
CA GLY A 538 -25.90 -31.12 56.91
C GLY A 538 -24.80 -32.13 56.58
N THR A 539 -24.86 -32.74 55.39
CA THR A 539 -23.85 -33.70 54.91
C THR A 539 -22.63 -33.01 54.31
N LEU A 540 -22.83 -31.89 53.61
CA LEU A 540 -21.77 -31.13 52.94
C LEU A 540 -20.86 -30.44 53.96
N GLY A 541 -21.44 -29.83 54.99
CA GLY A 541 -20.73 -29.19 56.10
C GLY A 541 -19.93 -30.19 56.92
N ARG A 542 -20.52 -31.35 57.26
CA ARG A 542 -19.83 -32.39 58.06
C ARG A 542 -18.56 -32.89 57.36
N VAL A 543 -18.61 -33.13 56.05
CA VAL A 543 -17.42 -33.56 55.27
C VAL A 543 -16.44 -32.41 55.06
N GLY A 544 -16.93 -31.19 54.84
CA GLY A 544 -16.09 -30.01 54.68
C GLY A 544 -15.28 -29.66 55.93
N PHE A 545 -15.88 -29.73 57.13
CA PHE A 545 -15.19 -29.42 58.38
C PHE A 545 -14.21 -30.50 58.84
N THR A 546 -14.37 -31.75 58.38
CA THR A 546 -13.46 -32.87 58.74
C THR A 546 -12.30 -33.06 57.77
N THR A 547 -12.32 -32.37 56.61
CA THR A 547 -11.34 -32.58 55.53
C THR A 547 -10.30 -31.46 55.55
N ASN A 548 -9.01 -31.81 55.43
CA ASN A 548 -7.91 -30.82 55.35
C ASN A 548 -8.14 -29.85 54.17
N SER A 549 -7.76 -28.59 54.32
CA SER A 549 -8.07 -27.52 53.36
C SER A 549 -7.60 -27.82 51.93
N GLU A 550 -6.47 -28.49 51.79
CA GLU A 550 -5.88 -28.93 50.51
C GLU A 550 -6.67 -30.05 49.79
N LYS A 551 -7.55 -30.76 50.51
CA LYS A 551 -8.35 -31.88 49.97
C LYS A 551 -9.81 -31.52 49.69
N LEU A 552 -10.26 -30.32 50.10
CA LEU A 552 -11.61 -29.81 49.85
C LEU A 552 -11.97 -29.78 48.36
N GLY A 553 -11.00 -29.46 47.50
CA GLY A 553 -11.19 -29.40 46.04
C GLY A 553 -11.54 -30.73 45.36
N LYS A 554 -11.22 -31.85 46.02
CA LYS A 554 -11.43 -33.22 45.51
C LYS A 554 -12.78 -33.82 45.90
N ILE A 555 -13.58 -33.13 46.71
CA ILE A 555 -14.90 -33.61 47.13
C ILE A 555 -15.82 -33.67 45.91
N GLN A 556 -16.43 -34.83 45.69
CA GLN A 556 -17.39 -35.06 44.61
C GLN A 556 -18.80 -34.67 45.07
N VAL A 557 -19.43 -33.75 44.33
CA VAL A 557 -20.77 -33.24 44.61
C VAL A 557 -21.71 -33.62 43.48
N ARG A 558 -22.93 -34.03 43.83
CA ARG A 558 -23.99 -34.38 42.88
C ARG A 558 -25.23 -33.52 43.13
N TYR A 559 -25.92 -33.15 42.05
CA TYR A 559 -27.22 -32.51 42.10
C TYR A 559 -28.32 -33.53 42.46
N GLY A 560 -29.18 -33.17 43.42
CA GLY A 560 -30.39 -33.88 43.79
C GLY A 560 -31.59 -32.95 43.88
N GLU A 561 -32.79 -33.53 43.83
CA GLU A 561 -34.05 -32.81 43.99
C GLU A 561 -34.77 -33.34 45.23
N THR A 562 -35.19 -32.46 46.12
CA THR A 562 -35.95 -32.82 47.32
C THR A 562 -37.40 -33.11 46.96
N GLY A 563 -38.11 -33.87 47.81
CA GLY A 563 -39.52 -34.23 47.57
C GLY A 563 -40.51 -33.06 47.46
N ALA A 564 -40.06 -31.83 47.74
CA ALA A 564 -40.81 -30.59 47.58
C ALA A 564 -40.44 -29.79 46.31
N GLY A 565 -39.65 -30.36 45.39
CA GLY A 565 -39.22 -29.71 44.14
C GLY A 565 -38.10 -28.69 44.32
N ARG A 566 -37.36 -28.73 45.45
CA ARG A 566 -36.21 -27.84 45.71
C ARG A 566 -34.89 -28.53 45.37
N TYR A 567 -33.91 -27.76 44.92
CA TYR A 567 -32.60 -28.27 44.55
C TYR A 567 -31.71 -28.49 45.79
N ALA A 568 -30.93 -29.56 45.80
CA ALA A 568 -29.96 -29.87 46.86
C ALA A 568 -28.63 -30.37 46.27
N LEU A 569 -27.51 -29.96 46.88
CA LEU A 569 -26.17 -30.48 46.55
C LEU A 569 -25.73 -31.48 47.63
N ALA A 570 -25.45 -32.73 47.23
CA ALA A 570 -25.06 -33.80 48.14
C ALA A 570 -23.67 -34.35 47.81
N VAL A 571 -22.94 -34.82 48.83
CA VAL A 571 -21.65 -35.52 48.67
C VAL A 571 -21.90 -36.94 48.16
N GLU A 572 -21.18 -37.33 47.12
CA GLU A 572 -21.24 -38.68 46.56
C GLU A 572 -20.82 -39.73 47.60
N GLY A 573 -21.61 -40.80 47.74
CA GLY A 573 -21.33 -41.94 48.63
C GLY A 573 -21.88 -41.83 50.06
N LEU A 574 -22.46 -40.70 50.47
CA LEU A 574 -23.06 -40.52 51.81
C LEU A 574 -24.60 -40.46 51.80
N THR A 575 -25.23 -40.55 50.63
CA THR A 575 -26.69 -40.55 50.45
C THR A 575 -27.11 -41.64 49.46
N SER A 576 -28.07 -42.48 49.88
CA SER A 576 -28.65 -43.57 49.07
C SER A 576 -29.58 -43.01 47.97
N PRO A 577 -29.70 -43.63 46.78
CA PRO A 577 -30.30 -43.00 45.59
C PRO A 577 -31.81 -42.70 45.65
N THR A 578 -32.50 -43.04 46.72
CA THR A 578 -33.96 -42.93 46.82
C THR A 578 -34.38 -42.69 48.27
N VAL A 579 -34.38 -41.43 48.72
CA VAL A 579 -35.11 -41.05 49.93
C VAL A 579 -35.79 -39.70 49.71
N LYS A 580 -37.12 -39.70 49.64
CA LYS A 580 -37.95 -38.52 49.92
C LYS A 580 -37.64 -38.08 51.34
N TYR A 581 -37.19 -36.84 51.52
CA TYR A 581 -37.07 -36.24 52.86
C TYR A 581 -38.47 -36.11 53.46
N GLU A 582 -38.85 -37.08 54.29
CA GLU A 582 -40.01 -36.97 55.16
C GLU A 582 -39.61 -36.12 56.38
N SER A 583 -40.49 -35.18 56.70
CA SER A 583 -40.36 -34.17 57.74
C SER A 583 -39.86 -34.71 59.08
N MET A 584 -38.78 -34.14 59.62
CA MET A 584 -38.54 -34.20 61.07
C MET A 584 -39.51 -33.25 61.76
N ARG A 585 -40.60 -33.82 62.26
CA ARG A 585 -41.54 -33.19 63.20
C ARG A 585 -40.90 -33.16 64.58
N SER A 586 -41.06 -32.01 65.22
CA SER A 586 -40.77 -31.68 66.61
C SER A 586 -41.20 -32.76 67.62
N GLY A 587 -40.33 -32.96 68.60
CA GLY A 587 -40.55 -33.58 69.91
C GLY A 587 -39.18 -33.71 70.55
N SER A 588 -38.87 -33.26 71.75
CA SER A 588 -39.54 -32.52 72.82
C SER A 588 -38.50 -32.51 73.94
N ASP A 589 -38.31 -31.36 74.60
CA ASP A 589 -37.80 -31.18 75.96
C ASP A 589 -36.44 -31.78 76.36
N ILE A 590 -35.51 -30.89 76.78
CA ILE A 590 -34.78 -31.00 78.05
C ILE A 590 -34.34 -29.59 78.51
N SER A 591 -34.98 -29.17 79.61
CA SER A 591 -34.52 -28.36 80.75
C SER A 591 -33.60 -27.14 80.55
N TYR A 592 -34.15 -26.00 80.99
CA TYR A 592 -33.42 -24.85 81.53
C TYR A 592 -32.52 -25.24 82.72
N GLY A 593 -31.31 -24.68 82.76
CA GLY A 593 -30.37 -24.69 83.87
C GLY A 593 -29.49 -23.44 83.75
N GLY A 594 -29.48 -22.61 84.79
CA GLY A 594 -29.07 -21.22 84.74
C GLY A 594 -27.61 -20.92 85.09
N ALA A 595 -27.36 -19.60 85.07
CA ALA A 595 -26.31 -18.83 85.73
C ALA A 595 -24.89 -18.83 85.10
N GLY A 596 -24.44 -17.63 84.76
CA GLY A 596 -23.03 -17.34 84.47
C GLY A 596 -22.82 -15.94 83.87
N LYS A 597 -23.04 -14.89 84.67
CA LYS A 597 -22.57 -13.54 84.37
C LYS A 597 -21.04 -13.54 84.25
N HIS A 598 -20.49 -12.95 83.20
CA HIS A 598 -19.29 -12.12 83.35
C HIS A 598 -19.27 -10.99 82.31
N SER A 599 -19.29 -9.78 82.86
CA SER A 599 -19.06 -8.49 82.21
C SER A 599 -17.56 -8.31 81.99
N ALA A 600 -17.18 -7.78 80.83
CA ALA A 600 -15.90 -7.08 80.65
C ALA A 600 -16.09 -5.97 79.59
N THR A 601 -16.45 -4.80 80.09
CA THR A 601 -16.13 -3.50 79.50
C THR A 601 -14.62 -3.31 79.43
N HIS A 602 -14.09 -2.85 78.29
CA HIS A 602 -12.97 -1.93 78.29
C HIS A 602 -13.07 -0.92 77.13
N SER A 603 -12.63 0.28 77.47
CA SER A 603 -12.80 1.58 76.86
C SER A 603 -11.85 1.89 75.70
N VAL A 604 -12.40 2.70 74.78
CA VAL A 604 -11.83 3.82 74.03
C VAL A 604 -10.37 4.23 74.35
N GLU A 605 -9.56 4.28 73.29
CA GLU A 605 -8.56 5.31 72.91
C GLU A 605 -8.35 5.06 71.39
N GLY A 606 -8.39 6.01 70.46
CA GLY A 606 -7.95 7.39 70.46
C GLY A 606 -6.90 7.52 69.34
N GLY A 607 -7.08 8.48 68.43
CA GLY A 607 -5.96 9.00 67.63
C GLY A 607 -5.96 8.71 66.13
N MET A 608 -5.99 9.82 65.38
CA MET A 608 -5.65 9.99 63.98
C MET A 608 -4.40 9.21 63.54
N ILE A 609 -4.41 8.65 62.33
CA ILE A 609 -3.91 9.24 61.06
C ILE A 609 -4.75 8.69 59.92
#